data_AF-A0A537GT52-F1
#
_entry.id   AF-A0A537GT52-F1
#
_cell.length_a   1.000
_cell.length_b   1.000
_cell.length_c   1.000
_cell.angle_alpha   90.00
_cell.angle_beta   90.00
_cell.angle_gamma   90.00
#
_symmetry.space_group_name_H-M   'P 1'
#
loop_
_entity.id
_entity.type
_entity.pdbx_description
1 polymer ?
#
loop_
_entity_poly.entity_id
_entity_poly.type
_entity_poly.pdbx_seq_one_letter_code
_entity_poly.pdbx_strand_id
1 'polypeptide(L)'
;MAVFVSPELEEARRELMKGLEVRRMIVMVMSCSIAYSGRTGSDLGEGERLVILKEDGCVLIHRRRDYQPVNWQPSGCVFQTRIEDGKLIIKAVRPSPLETLTMIVSRVEFLGTFLLTDKADFILHSSEEEMQKAILAEPSLIEPGLQIIDHEKRVA
;
A
#
# COMPACT_ATOMS: atom_id res chain seq x y z
N MET A 1 6.60 -5.62 -19.81
CA MET A 1 6.81 -6.35 -18.54
C MET A 1 8.30 -6.61 -18.42
N ALA A 2 8.90 -6.31 -17.27
CA ALA A 2 10.28 -6.65 -16.99
C ALA A 2 10.35 -7.36 -15.64
N VAL A 3 11.19 -8.38 -15.55
CA VAL A 3 11.38 -9.19 -14.35
C VAL A 3 12.86 -9.43 -14.17
N PHE A 4 13.36 -9.12 -12.98
CA PHE A 4 14.76 -9.25 -12.60
C PHE A 4 14.85 -10.13 -11.36
N VAL A 5 15.78 -11.08 -11.38
CA VAL A 5 16.10 -11.96 -10.25
C VAL A 5 17.49 -11.57 -9.77
N SER A 6 17.57 -11.17 -8.50
CA SER A 6 18.77 -10.65 -7.84
C SER A 6 19.54 -9.60 -8.66
N PRO A 7 18.89 -8.54 -9.21
CA PRO A 7 19.59 -7.50 -9.96
C PRO A 7 20.56 -6.71 -9.07
N GLU A 8 21.63 -6.19 -9.68
CA GLU A 8 22.48 -5.19 -9.04
C GLU A 8 21.68 -3.91 -8.71
N LEU A 9 22.03 -3.22 -7.63
CA LEU A 9 21.24 -2.10 -7.11
C LEU A 9 21.00 -0.98 -8.14
N GLU A 10 22.00 -0.70 -8.97
CA GLU A 10 21.89 0.33 -10.01
C GLU A 10 20.99 -0.12 -11.18
N GLU A 11 20.99 -1.43 -11.50
CA GLU A 11 20.05 -1.98 -12.47
C GLU A 11 18.62 -1.96 -11.94
N ALA A 12 18.43 -2.40 -10.68
CA ALA A 12 17.15 -2.34 -9.99
C ALA A 12 16.62 -0.90 -9.95
N ARG A 13 17.47 0.08 -9.63
CA ARG A 13 17.10 1.51 -9.60
C ARG A 13 16.63 2.01 -10.97
N ARG A 14 17.35 1.66 -12.04
CA ARG A 14 16.97 2.07 -13.40
C ARG A 14 15.61 1.51 -13.79
N GLU A 15 15.34 0.23 -13.52
CA GLU A 15 14.04 -0.35 -13.83
C GLU A 15 12.93 0.20 -12.94
N LEU A 16 13.19 0.37 -11.64
CA LEU A 16 12.28 1.02 -10.70
C LEU A 16 11.85 2.41 -11.21
N MET A 17 12.80 3.25 -11.63
CA MET A 17 12.49 4.58 -12.17
C MET A 17 11.61 4.51 -13.42
N LYS A 18 11.92 3.63 -14.38
CA LYS A 18 11.09 3.45 -15.58
C LYS A 18 9.67 3.03 -15.22
N GLY A 19 9.53 2.09 -14.27
CA GLY A 19 8.23 1.63 -13.79
C GLY A 19 7.42 2.76 -13.14
N LEU A 20 8.06 3.58 -12.31
CA LEU A 20 7.42 4.71 -11.63
C LEU A 20 6.99 5.81 -12.61
N GLU A 21 7.84 6.14 -13.59
CA GLU A 21 7.57 7.19 -14.60
C GLU A 21 6.33 6.87 -15.43
N VAL A 22 6.16 5.60 -15.82
CA VAL A 22 5.02 5.14 -16.62
C VAL A 22 3.88 4.56 -15.78
N ARG A 23 3.88 4.84 -14.46
CA ARG A 23 2.85 4.42 -13.49
C ARG A 23 2.49 2.93 -13.57
N ARG A 24 3.49 2.06 -13.54
CA ARG A 24 3.29 0.61 -13.44
C ARG A 24 3.22 0.15 -12.01
N MET A 25 2.54 -0.98 -11.79
CA MET A 25 2.69 -1.72 -10.54
C MET A 25 4.11 -2.29 -10.47
N ILE A 26 4.74 -2.11 -9.31
CA ILE A 26 6.07 -2.61 -9.02
C ILE A 26 5.99 -3.51 -7.81
N VAL A 27 6.53 -4.73 -7.94
CA VAL A 27 6.62 -5.70 -6.86
C VAL A 27 8.09 -6.04 -6.65
N MET A 28 8.57 -5.93 -5.41
CA MET A 28 9.96 -6.19 -5.05
C MET A 28 10.04 -7.10 -3.83
N VAL A 29 11.03 -7.99 -3.82
CA VAL A 29 11.51 -8.64 -2.60
C VAL A 29 12.92 -8.13 -2.36
N MET A 30 13.17 -7.52 -1.21
CA MET A 30 14.43 -6.83 -0.96
C MET A 30 14.80 -6.84 0.53
N SER A 31 16.10 -6.80 0.80
CA SER A 31 16.64 -6.57 2.13
C SER A 31 16.80 -5.07 2.37
N CYS A 32 16.12 -4.54 3.37
CA CYS A 32 16.14 -3.12 3.69
C CYS A 32 15.80 -2.79 5.15
N SER A 33 16.25 -1.62 5.59
CA SER A 33 15.70 -0.91 6.74
C SER A 33 14.68 0.14 6.27
N ILE A 34 13.79 0.54 7.18
CA ILE A 34 12.70 1.47 6.89
C ILE A 34 12.66 2.53 7.98
N ALA A 35 12.56 3.79 7.57
CA ALA A 35 12.29 4.92 8.46
C ALA A 35 11.03 5.64 7.97
N TYR A 36 10.08 5.86 8.87
CA TYR A 36 8.85 6.59 8.60
C TYR A 36 8.78 7.83 9.50
N SER A 37 8.42 8.95 8.90
CA SER A 37 8.21 10.23 9.57
C SER A 37 6.93 10.89 9.05
N GLY A 38 6.00 11.18 9.95
CA GLY A 38 4.70 11.75 9.60
C GLY A 38 3.90 12.07 10.87
N ARG A 39 2.62 11.68 10.90
CA ARG A 39 1.78 11.79 12.12
C ARG A 39 2.38 11.07 13.33
N THR A 40 3.14 10.01 13.08
CA THR A 40 3.96 9.28 14.05
C THR A 40 5.35 9.05 13.45
N GLY A 41 6.30 8.59 14.26
CA GLY A 41 7.60 8.11 13.79
C GLY A 41 7.73 6.61 14.00
N SER A 42 8.36 5.90 13.07
CA SER A 42 8.72 4.50 13.27
C SER A 42 9.98 4.11 12.51
N ASP A 43 10.82 3.31 13.13
CA ASP A 43 11.99 2.69 12.50
C ASP A 43 11.84 1.18 12.49
N LEU A 44 12.19 0.55 11.38
CA LEU A 44 12.30 -0.89 11.24
C LEU A 44 13.70 -1.23 10.75
N GLY A 45 14.43 -2.04 11.52
CA GLY A 45 15.78 -2.47 11.19
C GLY A 45 15.85 -3.33 9.93
N GLU A 46 17.07 -3.77 9.60
CA GLU A 46 17.36 -4.55 8.40
C GLU A 46 16.60 -5.88 8.32
N GLY A 47 16.33 -6.31 7.08
CA GLY A 47 15.94 -7.67 6.73
C GLY A 47 15.10 -7.70 5.45
N GLU A 48 14.55 -8.86 5.11
CA GLU A 48 13.77 -9.07 3.88
C GLU A 48 12.31 -8.60 4.01
N ARG A 49 11.82 -7.89 2.99
CA ARG A 49 10.44 -7.39 2.91
C ARG A 49 9.90 -7.56 1.49
N LEU A 50 8.60 -7.83 1.41
CA LEU A 50 7.83 -7.70 0.17
C LEU A 50 7.35 -6.25 0.08
N VAL A 51 7.66 -5.56 -1.01
CA VAL A 51 7.23 -4.19 -1.28
C VAL A 51 6.41 -4.14 -2.54
N ILE A 52 5.25 -3.50 -2.46
CA ILE A 52 4.34 -3.26 -3.57
C ILE A 52 4.15 -1.75 -3.72
N LEU A 53 4.47 -1.24 -4.90
CA LEU A 53 4.16 0.12 -5.32
C LEU A 53 3.07 0.04 -6.38
N LYS A 54 1.89 0.61 -6.08
CA LYS A 54 0.75 0.58 -6.99
C LYS A 54 0.80 1.74 -7.99
N GLU A 55 0.01 1.62 -9.06
CA GLU A 55 -0.06 2.61 -10.16
C GLU A 55 -0.58 3.99 -9.72
N ASP A 56 -1.33 4.02 -8.62
CA ASP A 56 -1.86 5.23 -7.96
C ASP A 56 -0.89 5.86 -6.95
N GLY A 57 0.31 5.29 -6.80
CA GLY A 57 1.33 5.73 -5.84
C GLY A 57 1.14 5.22 -4.41
N CYS A 58 0.23 4.28 -4.17
CA CYS A 58 0.16 3.59 -2.88
C CYS A 58 1.40 2.71 -2.64
N VAL A 59 1.90 2.71 -1.40
CA VAL A 59 3.04 1.90 -0.97
C VAL A 59 2.59 0.92 0.10
N LEU A 60 2.94 -0.35 -0.07
CA LEU A 60 2.69 -1.41 0.90
C LEU A 60 3.99 -2.16 1.17
N ILE A 61 4.38 -2.28 2.44
CA ILE A 61 5.57 -3.03 2.85
C ILE A 61 5.15 -4.13 3.83
N HIS A 62 5.40 -5.38 3.47
CA HIS A 62 5.05 -6.55 4.25
C HIS A 62 6.27 -7.28 4.80
N ARG A 63 6.12 -7.80 6.01
CA ARG A 63 7.01 -8.82 6.56
C ARG A 63 6.56 -10.20 6.07
N ARG A 64 7.32 -11.25 6.43
CA ARG A 64 7.01 -12.66 6.06
C ARG A 64 5.70 -13.20 6.65
N ARG A 65 5.10 -12.54 7.64
CA ARG A 65 3.89 -12.99 8.34
C ARG A 65 2.93 -11.82 8.46
N ASP A 66 1.67 -12.18 8.70
CA ASP A 66 0.50 -11.30 8.80
C ASP A 66 0.00 -10.79 7.45
N TYR A 67 -1.29 -10.48 7.37
CA TYR A 67 -1.95 -9.98 6.17
C TYR A 67 -1.81 -8.46 6.03
N GLN A 68 -1.54 -7.76 7.14
CA GLN A 68 -1.39 -6.31 7.14
C GLN A 68 0.04 -5.88 6.76
N PRO A 69 0.22 -4.78 6.01
CA PRO A 69 1.53 -4.20 5.80
C PRO A 69 2.07 -3.62 7.12
N VAL A 70 3.37 -3.80 7.38
CA VAL A 70 4.05 -3.21 8.55
C VAL A 70 4.20 -1.69 8.42
N ASN A 71 4.40 -1.21 7.19
CA ASN A 71 4.38 0.21 6.83
C ASN A 71 3.64 0.37 5.51
N TRP A 72 2.87 1.44 5.39
CA TRP A 72 2.14 1.77 4.17
C TRP A 72 1.96 3.27 4.01
N GLN A 73 1.76 3.71 2.78
CA GLN A 73 1.24 5.05 2.48
C GLN A 73 0.09 4.94 1.47
N PRO A 74 -0.95 5.79 1.60
CA PRO A 74 -2.07 5.81 0.66
C PRO A 74 -1.62 6.31 -0.73
N SER A 75 -2.54 6.30 -1.68
CA SER A 75 -2.35 6.84 -3.03
C SER A 75 -1.80 8.28 -3.04
N GLY A 76 -1.11 8.63 -4.12
CA GLY A 76 -0.63 10.00 -4.37
C GLY A 76 0.79 10.29 -3.83
N CYS A 77 1.56 9.27 -3.46
CA CYS A 77 2.96 9.47 -3.13
C CYS A 77 3.81 9.81 -4.35
N VAL A 78 4.77 10.71 -4.14
CA VAL A 78 5.85 10.99 -5.09
C VAL A 78 7.08 10.21 -4.65
N PHE A 79 7.76 9.58 -5.61
CA PHE A 79 8.91 8.73 -5.35
C PHE A 79 10.22 9.41 -5.75
N GLN A 80 11.25 9.22 -4.94
CA GLN A 80 12.62 9.60 -5.22
C GLN A 80 13.50 8.38 -5.02
N THR A 81 14.45 8.15 -5.94
CA THR A 81 15.40 7.05 -5.84
C THR A 81 16.82 7.54 -6.08
N ARG A 82 17.78 7.02 -5.34
CA ARG A 82 19.22 7.29 -5.54
C ARG A 82 20.07 6.14 -5.04
N ILE A 83 21.30 6.04 -5.53
CA ILE A 83 22.34 5.25 -4.87
C ILE A 83 23.15 6.17 -3.97
N GLU A 84 23.39 5.73 -2.74
CA GLU A 84 24.18 6.43 -1.73
C GLU A 84 24.89 5.38 -0.88
N ASP A 85 26.21 5.51 -0.69
CA ASP A 85 27.03 4.57 0.10
C ASP A 85 26.82 3.08 -0.21
N GLY A 86 26.66 2.75 -1.49
CA GLY A 86 26.43 1.38 -1.94
C GLY A 86 25.06 0.81 -1.56
N LYS A 87 24.10 1.67 -1.19
CA LYS A 87 22.71 1.32 -0.91
C LYS A 87 21.78 2.01 -1.90
N LEU A 88 20.66 1.36 -2.21
CA LEU A 88 19.57 1.97 -2.96
C LEU A 88 18.60 2.62 -1.98
N ILE A 89 18.46 3.93 -2.05
CA ILE A 89 17.51 4.69 -1.25
C ILE A 89 16.23 4.88 -2.07
N ILE A 90 15.10 4.44 -1.54
CA ILE A 90 13.77 4.63 -2.12
C ILE A 90 12.95 5.43 -1.12
N LYS A 91 12.56 6.65 -1.49
CA LYS A 91 11.78 7.55 -0.65
C LYS A 91 10.41 7.78 -1.27
N ALA A 92 9.36 7.45 -0.54
CA ALA A 92 7.99 7.81 -0.86
C ALA A 92 7.57 9.01 0.00
N VAL A 93 7.06 10.06 -0.66
CA VAL A 93 6.64 11.30 -0.02
C VAL A 93 5.17 11.53 -0.33
N ARG A 94 4.34 11.51 0.71
CA ARG A 94 2.97 11.96 0.66
C ARG A 94 2.94 13.45 1.02
N PRO A 95 2.36 14.33 0.18
CA PRO A 95 2.41 15.78 0.44
C PRO A 95 1.36 16.28 1.44
N SER A 96 0.21 15.58 1.59
CA SER A 96 -0.88 16.03 2.47
C SER A 96 -1.58 14.87 3.19
N PRO A 97 -1.48 14.80 4.53
CA PRO A 97 -0.43 15.45 5.35
C PRO A 97 0.97 15.06 4.87
N LEU A 98 1.96 15.89 5.18
CA LEU A 98 3.35 15.59 4.84
C LEU A 98 3.82 14.35 5.62
N GLU A 99 4.07 13.27 4.89
CA GLU A 99 4.56 12.00 5.44
C GLU A 99 5.64 11.44 4.52
N THR A 100 6.73 10.96 5.10
CA THR A 100 7.87 10.38 4.39
C THR A 100 8.11 8.96 4.84
N LEU A 101 8.21 8.04 3.89
CA LEU A 101 8.64 6.66 4.09
C LEU A 101 9.93 6.42 3.31
N THR A 102 11.02 6.13 4.00
CA THR A 102 12.34 5.91 3.41
C THR A 102 12.75 4.46 3.59
N MET A 103 13.06 3.79 2.49
CA MET A 103 13.62 2.44 2.48
C MET A 103 15.09 2.52 2.07
N ILE A 104 15.98 1.98 2.92
CA ILE A 104 17.41 1.88 2.64
C ILE A 104 17.71 0.44 2.27
N VAL A 105 17.88 0.18 0.98
CA VAL A 105 17.93 -1.15 0.40
C VAL A 105 19.39 -1.61 0.28
N SER A 106 19.69 -2.74 0.90
CA SER A 106 20.99 -3.39 0.87
C SER A 106 21.13 -4.39 -0.28
N ARG A 107 20.04 -5.08 -0.64
CA ARG A 107 19.98 -6.07 -1.70
C ARG A 107 18.56 -6.17 -2.25
N VAL A 108 18.43 -6.35 -3.55
CA VAL A 108 17.15 -6.66 -4.21
C VAL A 108 17.21 -8.12 -4.65
N GLU A 109 16.30 -8.95 -4.15
CA GLU A 109 16.18 -10.36 -4.56
C GLU A 109 15.30 -10.52 -5.79
N PHE A 110 14.30 -9.65 -5.94
CA PHE A 110 13.33 -9.67 -7.02
C PHE A 110 12.83 -8.27 -7.31
N LEU A 111 12.65 -7.96 -8.59
CA LEU A 111 11.94 -6.78 -9.05
C LEU A 111 11.12 -7.13 -10.30
N GLY A 112 9.81 -6.86 -10.24
CA GLY A 112 8.89 -7.02 -11.37
C GLY A 112 8.09 -5.76 -11.63
N THR A 113 7.94 -5.40 -12.91
CA THR A 113 7.10 -4.27 -13.36
C THR A 113 5.94 -4.75 -14.24
N PHE A 114 4.72 -4.39 -13.85
CA PHE A 114 3.48 -4.86 -14.45
C PHE A 114 2.57 -3.69 -14.80
N LEU A 115 1.89 -3.79 -15.94
CA LEU A 115 0.73 -2.95 -16.24
C LEU A 115 -0.49 -3.82 -15.98
N LEU A 116 -1.26 -3.50 -14.96
CA LEU A 116 -2.47 -4.24 -14.67
C LEU A 116 -3.63 -3.71 -15.52
N THR A 117 -4.58 -4.59 -15.84
CA THR A 117 -5.85 -4.19 -16.44
C THR A 117 -6.95 -4.69 -15.53
N ASP A 118 -7.61 -3.74 -14.85
CA ASP A 118 -8.73 -4.02 -13.97
C ASP A 118 -9.91 -3.14 -14.40
N LYS A 119 -10.88 -3.75 -15.07
CA LYS A 119 -12.06 -3.07 -15.66
C LYS A 119 -13.37 -3.61 -15.09
N ALA A 120 -13.31 -4.62 -14.24
CA ALA A 120 -14.50 -5.21 -13.66
C ALA A 120 -14.99 -4.32 -12.52
N ASP A 121 -16.30 -4.23 -12.35
CA ASP A 121 -16.87 -3.61 -11.18
C ASP A 121 -16.63 -4.49 -9.95
N PHE A 122 -16.18 -3.87 -8.87
CA PHE A 122 -16.11 -4.54 -7.58
C PHE A 122 -17.51 -4.52 -6.93
N ILE A 123 -18.19 -5.67 -6.93
CA ILE A 123 -19.51 -5.83 -6.30
C ILE A 123 -19.32 -6.54 -4.96
N LEU A 124 -19.61 -5.84 -3.87
CA LEU A 124 -19.63 -6.43 -2.53
C LEU A 124 -21.06 -6.88 -2.21
N HIS A 125 -21.32 -8.19 -2.31
CA HIS A 125 -22.59 -8.77 -1.88
C HIS A 125 -22.64 -8.82 -0.33
N SER A 126 -23.73 -8.33 0.26
CA SER A 126 -23.92 -8.20 1.72
C SER A 126 -23.07 -7.09 2.33
N SER A 127 -23.09 -5.90 1.74
CA SER A 127 -22.57 -4.74 2.44
C SER A 127 -23.38 -4.46 3.71
N GLU A 128 -22.74 -3.87 4.72
CA GLU A 128 -23.45 -3.36 5.90
C GLU A 128 -24.62 -2.44 5.50
N GLU A 129 -24.45 -1.69 4.40
CA GLU A 129 -25.49 -0.84 3.82
C GLU A 129 -26.71 -1.65 3.35
N GLU A 130 -26.53 -2.81 2.72
CA GLU A 130 -27.63 -3.69 2.32
C GLU A 130 -28.35 -4.28 3.54
N MET A 131 -27.60 -4.71 4.56
CA MET A 131 -28.18 -5.18 5.82
C MET A 131 -28.96 -4.07 6.53
N GLN A 132 -28.40 -2.86 6.58
CA GLN A 132 -29.04 -1.68 7.15
C GLN A 132 -30.33 -1.35 6.39
N LYS A 133 -30.31 -1.36 5.05
CA LYS A 133 -31.51 -1.17 4.21
C LYS A 133 -32.58 -2.22 4.49
N ALA A 134 -32.21 -3.49 4.65
CA ALA A 134 -33.15 -4.55 4.99
C ALA A 134 -33.79 -4.34 6.37
N ILE A 135 -33.00 -3.99 7.39
CA ILE A 135 -33.51 -3.71 8.75
C ILE A 135 -34.39 -2.45 8.76
N LEU A 136 -34.04 -1.42 8.00
CA LEU A 136 -34.85 -0.21 7.86
C LEU A 136 -36.19 -0.49 7.18
N ALA A 137 -36.20 -1.35 6.16
CA ALA A 137 -37.42 -1.73 5.44
C ALA A 137 -38.32 -2.65 6.27
N GLU A 138 -37.74 -3.58 7.03
CA GLU A 138 -38.47 -4.54 7.86
C GLU A 138 -37.80 -4.68 9.24
N PRO A 139 -38.08 -3.77 10.20
CA PRO A 139 -37.47 -3.83 11.54
C PRO A 139 -37.81 -5.10 12.32
N SER A 140 -38.93 -5.75 11.99
CA SER A 140 -39.35 -7.02 12.57
C SER A 140 -38.42 -8.20 12.25
N LEU A 141 -37.49 -8.06 11.29
CA LEU A 141 -36.43 -9.03 11.05
C LEU A 141 -35.53 -9.24 12.27
N ILE A 142 -35.46 -8.24 13.16
CA ILE A 142 -34.68 -8.30 14.40
C ILE A 142 -35.58 -8.79 15.55
N GLU A 143 -36.65 -8.05 15.86
CA GLU A 143 -37.63 -8.45 16.88
C GLU A 143 -38.99 -7.75 16.68
N PRO A 144 -40.10 -8.37 17.13
CA PRO A 144 -41.42 -7.74 17.07
C PRO A 144 -41.47 -6.42 17.85
N GLY A 145 -41.94 -5.36 17.19
CA GLY A 145 -42.13 -4.05 17.83
C GLY A 145 -40.89 -3.16 17.82
N LEU A 146 -39.77 -3.57 17.21
CA LEU A 146 -38.60 -2.72 17.02
C LEU A 146 -38.97 -1.46 16.22
N GLN A 147 -38.59 -0.30 16.74
CA GLN A 147 -38.72 0.99 16.04
C GLN A 147 -37.33 1.58 15.78
N ILE A 148 -37.01 1.81 14.51
CA ILE A 148 -35.76 2.46 14.14
C ILE A 148 -35.90 3.97 14.32
N ILE A 149 -35.09 4.54 15.21
CA ILE A 149 -35.10 5.97 15.55
C ILE A 149 -34.17 6.76 14.62
N ASP A 150 -33.01 6.19 14.31
CA ASP A 150 -31.95 6.84 13.53
C ASP A 150 -30.99 5.78 12.97
N HIS A 151 -30.22 6.12 11.94
CA HIS A 151 -29.16 5.29 11.37
C HIS A 151 -27.95 6.17 11.02
N GLU A 152 -26.74 5.60 11.07
CA GLU A 152 -25.46 6.34 10.93
C GLU A 152 -25.35 7.58 11.85
N LYS A 153 -26.01 7.51 13.01
CA LYS A 153 -26.06 8.59 13.98
C LYS A 153 -24.65 8.89 14.49
N ARG A 154 -24.16 10.10 14.24
CA ARG A 154 -22.93 10.59 14.87
C ARG A 154 -23.18 10.71 16.38
N VAL A 155 -22.54 9.84 17.13
CA VAL A 155 -22.47 9.94 18.59
C VAL A 155 -21.19 10.73 18.91
N ALA A 156 -21.36 11.84 19.61
CA ALA A 156 -20.27 12.73 20.01
C ALA A 156 -19.34 12.08 21.04
#